data_AF-A0A077ZS63-F1
#
_entry.id   AF-A0A077ZS63-F1
#
_cell.length_a   1.000
_cell.length_b   1.000
_cell.length_c   1.000
_cell.angle_alpha   90.00
_cell.angle_beta   90.00
_cell.angle_gamma   90.00
#
_symmetry.space_group_name_H-M   'P 1'
#
loop_
_entity.id
_entity.type
_entity.pdbx_description
1 polymer ?
#
loop_
_entity_poly.entity_id
_entity_poly.type
_entity_poly.pdbx_seq_one_letter_code
_entity_poly.pdbx_strand_id
1 'polypeptide(L)'
;MLNQRLLQNQNRGGVAQDFDKKEWVRELKQLKKDYILEDRERYRPLLNLKRELKDFMEDVEKEEKKNEIQIKKEFSQIQAVIDKQKQEINQAKMMINQSKNDPSYLDKIHSKVKGIEQNLKNFKLKSRGAYEQLFDEEMLIEKDLKMWEEKFDQYMLEKSTINEITNGNTKKVGQRASSVSNRLFKQKTQKNEIESSLGQSEDEDYPSELDLIKNKLERIDDQLMANGGLNCGWDAADHKDFLRIRTKHNNKTYTIAFMQEIMRAVPTIDDEAIKEHIIRYDKYLDLTEQKKNLLSNYKDAKKKQQHERVHKIDNQNQLFNRINSDLELILGDGTGSKENNKNAGNFEEREKLKQELDKWKKDKEVNKKKDIEEKKRQEEENKQRLKQKLEEERRAKKEQVEEFKFKKDMEKQREQQIKEMEKRKQKEQLMSQEQKERIFKREEEIFQKKHLLIINKQQEKEEREYKMELLKEKMAKGMKEKVESKLNVETKAMKDKKREKFDPKQDKGRDAMTMGGNLLGVSVRAMPFWRQGL
;
A
#
# COMPACT_ATOMS: atom_id res chain seq x y z
N MET A 1 0.66 76.90 4.94
CA MET A 1 0.46 78.05 5.84
C MET A 1 1.60 79.09 5.80
N LEU A 2 2.88 78.72 5.62
CA LEU A 2 3.99 79.70 5.53
C LEU A 2 3.86 80.68 4.34
N ASN A 3 3.45 80.21 3.16
CA ASN A 3 3.29 81.09 1.99
C ASN A 3 2.15 82.10 2.13
N GLN A 4 1.12 81.79 2.92
CA GLN A 4 -0.03 82.70 3.09
C GLN A 4 0.29 83.87 4.05
N ARG A 5 1.20 83.66 5.01
CA ARG A 5 1.65 84.72 5.94
C ARG A 5 2.74 85.62 5.35
N LEU A 6 3.63 85.09 4.51
CA LEU A 6 4.62 85.89 3.78
C LEU A 6 3.95 86.88 2.80
N LEU A 7 2.85 86.46 2.17
CA LEU A 7 2.05 87.33 1.31
C LEU A 7 1.27 88.43 2.06
N GLN A 8 0.88 88.20 3.33
CA GLN A 8 0.26 89.25 4.14
C GLN A 8 1.25 90.35 4.56
N ASN A 9 2.54 90.03 4.68
CA ASN A 9 3.57 91.01 5.06
C ASN A 9 4.08 91.87 3.89
N GLN A 10 3.91 91.44 2.63
CA GLN A 10 4.29 92.26 1.47
C GLN A 10 3.27 93.35 1.11
N ASN A 11 2.02 93.22 1.56
CA ASN A 11 0.95 94.20 1.25
C ASN A 11 0.82 95.36 2.25
N ARG A 12 1.73 95.48 3.23
CA ARG A 12 1.81 96.66 4.12
C ARG A 12 2.96 97.56 3.69
N GLY A 13 2.75 98.30 2.60
CA GLY A 13 3.56 99.46 2.30
C GLY A 13 3.26 100.57 3.31
N GLY A 14 4.25 100.94 4.12
CA GLY A 14 4.18 102.12 4.98
C GLY A 14 4.81 101.92 6.36
N VAL A 15 5.91 102.66 6.58
CA VAL A 15 6.60 102.89 7.87
C VAL A 15 7.32 101.65 8.42
N ALA A 16 8.64 101.76 8.56
CA ALA A 16 9.47 100.82 9.30
C ALA A 16 8.98 100.77 10.76
N GLN A 17 8.01 99.91 11.04
CA GLN A 17 7.73 99.46 12.40
C GLN A 17 8.98 98.72 12.87
N ASP A 18 9.52 99.18 14.00
CA ASP A 18 10.70 98.62 14.64
C ASP A 18 10.67 97.09 14.59
N PHE A 19 11.67 96.52 13.93
CA PHE A 19 11.89 95.09 13.90
C PHE A 19 12.11 94.61 15.35
N ASP A 20 11.05 94.13 16.00
CA ASP A 20 11.15 93.59 17.35
C ASP A 20 11.82 92.21 17.29
N LYS A 21 13.16 92.26 17.34
CA LYS A 21 14.02 91.09 17.40
C LYS A 21 13.60 90.12 18.50
N LYS A 22 13.00 90.58 19.61
CA LYS A 22 12.53 89.69 20.69
C LYS A 22 11.26 88.93 20.31
N GLU A 23 10.36 89.53 19.54
CA GLU A 23 9.15 88.88 19.05
C GLU A 23 9.52 87.86 17.96
N TRP A 24 10.38 88.24 17.02
CA TRP A 24 10.84 87.32 15.97
C TRP A 24 11.63 86.12 16.53
N VAL A 25 12.47 86.33 17.54
CA VAL A 25 13.17 85.22 18.24
C VAL A 25 12.18 84.33 19.01
N ARG A 26 11.10 84.89 19.56
CA ARG A 26 10.01 84.11 20.19
C ARG A 26 9.26 83.28 19.16
N GLU A 27 8.89 83.86 18.03
CA GLU A 27 8.23 83.15 16.93
C GLU A 27 9.12 82.06 16.34
N LEU A 28 10.40 82.33 16.11
CA LEU A 28 11.34 81.33 15.60
C LEU A 28 11.53 80.17 16.59
N LYS A 29 11.56 80.45 17.89
CA LYS A 29 11.55 79.40 18.93
C LYS A 29 10.25 78.61 18.92
N GLN A 30 9.10 79.26 18.73
CA GLN A 30 7.81 78.60 18.66
C GLN A 30 7.70 77.72 17.42
N LEU A 31 8.06 78.23 16.23
CA LEU A 31 8.14 77.47 14.98
C LEU A 31 9.10 76.27 15.09
N LYS A 32 10.25 76.44 15.75
CA LYS A 32 11.18 75.33 15.99
C LYS A 32 10.56 74.27 16.91
N LYS A 33 9.82 74.68 17.94
CA LYS A 33 9.09 73.77 18.84
C LYS A 33 7.98 73.04 18.09
N ASP A 34 7.20 73.75 17.28
CA ASP A 34 6.09 73.21 16.49
C ASP A 34 6.62 72.24 15.43
N TYR A 35 7.73 72.57 14.75
CA TYR A 35 8.42 71.68 13.83
C TYR A 35 8.85 70.38 14.51
N ILE A 36 9.47 70.44 15.69
CA ILE A 36 9.90 69.25 16.44
C ILE A 36 8.69 68.41 16.86
N LEU A 37 7.59 69.04 17.29
CA LEU A 37 6.36 68.34 17.67
C LEU A 37 5.71 67.65 16.47
N GLU A 38 5.60 68.33 15.34
CA GLU A 38 5.03 67.77 14.12
C GLU A 38 5.90 66.64 13.54
N ASP A 39 7.22 66.77 13.64
CA ASP A 39 8.12 65.67 13.28
C ASP A 39 7.94 64.46 14.20
N ARG A 40 7.77 64.68 15.51
CA ARG A 40 7.47 63.60 16.47
C ARG A 40 6.13 62.92 16.19
N GLU A 41 5.08 63.68 15.88
CA GLU A 41 3.76 63.12 15.55
C GLU A 41 3.79 62.35 14.21
N ARG A 42 4.64 62.72 13.24
CA ARG A 42 4.83 61.92 12.00
C ARG A 42 5.41 60.53 12.26
N TYR A 43 6.34 60.38 13.19
CA TYR A 43 6.95 59.08 13.50
C TYR A 43 6.15 58.25 14.51
N ARG A 44 5.17 58.85 15.20
CA ARG A 44 4.39 58.17 16.25
C ARG A 44 3.56 56.98 15.72
N PRO A 45 2.87 57.04 14.56
CA PRO A 45 2.21 55.88 13.97
C PRO A 45 3.18 54.73 13.65
N LEU A 46 4.38 55.04 13.17
CA LEU A 46 5.41 54.03 12.84
C LEU A 46 5.93 53.34 14.11
N LEU A 47 6.08 54.08 15.21
CA LEU A 47 6.46 53.50 16.50
C LEU A 47 5.36 52.61 17.08
N ASN A 48 4.10 53.00 16.94
CA ASN A 48 2.96 52.17 17.35
C ASN A 48 2.87 50.89 16.51
N LEU A 49 3.02 51.00 15.18
CA LEU A 49 3.04 49.84 14.27
C LEU A 49 4.19 48.87 14.61
N LYS A 50 5.38 49.39 14.95
CA LYS A 50 6.50 48.55 15.40
C LYS A 50 6.16 47.77 16.68
N ARG A 51 5.41 48.37 17.61
CA ARG A 51 4.97 47.70 18.83
C ARG A 51 3.92 46.65 18.52
N GLU A 52 2.89 46.99 17.75
CA GLU A 52 1.82 46.07 17.34
C GLU A 52 2.35 44.86 16.56
N LEU A 53 3.30 45.08 15.64
CA LEU A 53 3.96 44.00 14.92
C LEU A 53 4.76 43.09 15.86
N LYS A 54 5.42 43.66 16.87
CA LYS A 54 6.15 42.88 17.86
C LYS A 54 5.19 42.02 18.69
N ASP A 55 4.08 42.59 19.15
CA ASP A 55 3.07 41.87 19.92
C ASP A 55 2.45 40.74 19.07
N PHE A 56 2.15 41.01 17.79
CA PHE A 56 1.68 40.01 16.82
C PHE A 56 2.69 38.87 16.61
N MET A 57 3.97 39.17 16.39
CA MET A 57 5.01 38.15 16.23
C MET A 57 5.16 37.29 17.50
N GLU A 58 5.04 37.89 18.68
CA GLU A 58 5.08 37.15 19.95
C GLU A 58 3.88 36.19 20.08
N ASP A 59 2.70 36.60 19.63
CA ASP A 59 1.51 35.75 19.63
C ASP A 59 1.61 34.60 18.61
N VAL A 60 2.20 34.85 17.43
CA VAL A 60 2.53 33.80 16.46
C VAL A 60 3.49 32.78 17.06
N GLU A 61 4.58 33.21 17.69
CA GLU A 61 5.53 32.30 18.36
C GLU A 61 4.88 31.47 19.48
N LYS A 62 3.94 32.07 20.24
CA LYS A 62 3.18 31.34 21.27
C LYS A 62 2.32 30.25 20.66
N GLU A 63 1.62 30.55 19.57
CA GLU A 63 0.75 29.58 18.90
C GLU A 63 1.57 28.47 18.22
N GLU A 64 2.71 28.79 17.61
CA GLU A 64 3.66 27.81 17.06
C GLU A 64 4.16 26.83 18.14
N LYS A 65 4.60 27.35 19.30
CA LYS A 65 5.04 26.51 20.42
C LYS A 65 3.92 25.61 20.93
N LYS A 66 2.69 26.15 21.02
CA LYS A 66 1.51 25.38 21.42
C LYS A 66 1.21 24.26 20.44
N ASN A 67 1.27 24.54 19.14
CA ASN A 67 1.10 23.53 18.09
C ASN A 67 2.20 22.46 18.14
N GLU A 68 3.46 22.86 18.36
CA GLU A 68 4.57 21.92 18.50
C GLU A 68 4.37 20.95 19.69
N ILE A 69 3.94 21.48 20.84
CA ILE A 69 3.61 20.68 22.03
C ILE A 69 2.45 19.72 21.72
N GLN A 70 1.41 20.21 21.04
CA GLN A 70 0.26 19.41 20.66
C GLN A 70 0.65 18.26 19.73
N ILE A 71 1.43 18.51 18.69
CA ILE A 71 1.95 17.48 17.76
C ILE A 71 2.77 16.43 18.53
N LYS A 72 3.66 16.86 19.43
CA LYS A 72 4.45 15.93 20.28
C LYS A 72 3.57 15.05 21.16
N LYS A 73 2.49 15.61 21.70
CA LYS A 73 1.52 14.89 22.54
C LYS A 73 0.74 13.87 21.72
N GLU A 74 0.24 14.25 20.55
CA GLU A 74 -0.47 13.36 19.63
C GLU A 74 0.42 12.22 19.15
N PHE A 75 1.66 12.53 18.75
CA PHE A 75 2.66 11.53 18.38
C PHE A 75 2.85 10.50 19.50
N SER A 76 3.04 10.97 20.74
CA SER A 76 3.20 10.09 21.90
C SER A 76 1.96 9.21 22.16
N GLN A 77 0.76 9.74 21.95
CA GLN A 77 -0.49 8.98 22.09
C GLN A 77 -0.62 7.89 21.02
N ILE A 78 -0.34 8.23 19.76
CA ILE A 78 -0.37 7.27 18.64
C ILE A 78 0.67 6.17 18.88
N GLN A 79 1.88 6.56 19.29
CA GLN A 79 2.96 5.63 19.61
C GLN A 79 2.56 4.66 20.72
N ALA A 80 1.93 5.15 21.81
CA ALA A 80 1.44 4.30 22.89
C ALA A 80 0.37 3.29 22.42
N VAL A 81 -0.54 3.69 21.53
CA VAL A 81 -1.55 2.79 20.95
C VAL A 81 -0.89 1.71 20.08
N ILE A 82 0.08 2.10 19.25
CA ILE A 82 0.85 1.16 18.40
C ILE A 82 1.59 0.15 19.27
N ASP A 83 2.26 0.59 20.32
CA ASP A 83 3.04 -0.30 21.20
C ASP A 83 2.13 -1.26 21.97
N LYS A 84 0.95 -0.80 22.41
CA LYS A 84 -0.08 -1.68 22.98
C LYS A 84 -0.54 -2.75 21.97
N GLN A 85 -0.81 -2.37 20.72
CA GLN A 85 -1.20 -3.34 19.68
C GLN A 85 -0.09 -4.36 19.41
N LYS A 86 1.18 -3.93 19.36
CA LYS A 86 2.32 -4.84 19.23
C LYS A 86 2.40 -5.82 20.41
N GLN A 87 2.18 -5.36 21.64
CA GLN A 87 2.13 -6.23 22.81
C GLN A 87 0.99 -7.25 22.70
N GLU A 88 -0.22 -6.84 22.31
CA GLU A 88 -1.36 -7.75 22.11
C GLU A 88 -1.05 -8.81 21.04
N ILE A 89 -0.44 -8.43 19.92
CA ILE A 89 0.00 -9.33 18.86
C ILE A 89 1.06 -10.31 19.38
N ASN A 90 2.06 -9.84 20.13
CA ASN A 90 3.09 -10.71 20.69
C ASN A 90 2.50 -11.71 21.68
N GLN A 91 1.55 -11.30 22.52
CA GLN A 91 0.83 -12.23 23.39
C GLN A 91 0.03 -13.26 22.60
N ALA A 92 -0.66 -12.87 21.54
CA ALA A 92 -1.38 -13.80 20.66
C ALA A 92 -0.42 -14.79 20.00
N LYS A 93 0.74 -14.33 19.51
CA LYS A 93 1.80 -15.19 18.97
C LYS A 93 2.33 -16.18 20.00
N MET A 94 2.59 -15.74 21.23
CA MET A 94 3.01 -16.63 22.31
C MET A 94 1.95 -17.70 22.60
N MET A 95 0.67 -17.33 22.59
CA MET A 95 -0.42 -18.30 22.78
C MET A 95 -0.49 -19.31 21.63
N ILE A 96 -0.36 -18.87 20.38
CA ILE A 96 -0.32 -19.75 19.21
C ILE A 96 0.86 -20.75 19.30
N ASN A 97 2.01 -20.29 19.79
CA ASN A 97 3.22 -21.12 19.90
C ASN A 97 3.21 -22.10 21.08
N GLN A 98 2.30 -21.96 22.05
CA GLN A 98 2.24 -22.83 23.24
C GLN A 98 1.65 -24.24 22.98
N SER A 99 1.29 -24.57 21.73
CA SER A 99 0.90 -25.92 21.24
C SER A 99 -0.10 -26.70 22.12
N LYS A 100 -1.09 -26.01 22.70
CA LYS A 100 -2.19 -26.65 23.43
C LYS A 100 -3.38 -26.87 22.50
N ASN A 101 -3.66 -28.13 22.16
CA ASN A 101 -4.77 -28.53 21.27
C ASN A 101 -6.13 -28.64 21.98
N ASP A 102 -6.30 -27.93 23.09
CA ASP A 102 -7.58 -27.89 23.81
C ASP A 102 -8.56 -26.95 23.05
N PRO A 103 -9.77 -27.39 22.68
CA PRO A 103 -10.78 -26.53 22.04
C PRO A 103 -11.04 -25.22 22.80
N SER A 104 -11.05 -25.25 24.14
CA SER A 104 -11.21 -24.04 24.97
C SER A 104 -10.04 -23.05 24.84
N TYR A 105 -8.85 -23.55 24.53
CA TYR A 105 -7.66 -22.75 24.30
C TYR A 105 -7.68 -22.08 22.92
N LEU A 106 -8.14 -22.80 21.89
CA LEU A 106 -8.34 -22.26 20.55
C LEU A 106 -9.36 -21.12 20.54
N ASP A 107 -10.46 -21.25 21.29
CA ASP A 107 -11.46 -20.18 21.46
C ASP A 107 -10.86 -18.91 22.09
N LYS A 108 -9.95 -19.07 23.06
CA LYS A 108 -9.24 -17.93 23.68
C LYS A 108 -8.30 -17.23 22.70
N ILE A 109 -7.60 -17.99 21.85
CA ILE A 109 -6.76 -17.42 20.77
C ILE A 109 -7.65 -16.68 19.77
N HIS A 110 -8.72 -17.30 19.29
CA HIS A 110 -9.66 -16.69 18.35
C HIS A 110 -10.26 -15.39 18.92
N SER A 111 -10.67 -15.40 20.19
CA SER A 111 -11.18 -14.20 20.87
C SER A 111 -10.14 -13.08 20.94
N LYS A 112 -8.87 -13.40 21.27
CA LYS A 112 -7.77 -12.41 21.25
C LYS A 112 -7.50 -11.86 19.85
N VAL A 113 -7.41 -12.72 18.84
CA VAL A 113 -7.16 -12.30 17.45
C VAL A 113 -8.29 -11.40 16.94
N LYS A 114 -9.55 -11.77 17.20
CA LYS A 114 -10.72 -10.95 16.85
C LYS A 114 -10.70 -9.59 17.57
N GLY A 115 -10.26 -9.56 18.82
CA GLY A 115 -10.06 -8.31 19.56
C GLY A 115 -9.00 -7.40 18.92
N ILE A 116 -7.86 -7.97 18.51
CA ILE A 116 -6.79 -7.26 17.80
C ILE A 116 -7.29 -6.70 16.47
N GLU A 117 -8.03 -7.49 15.69
CA GLU A 117 -8.61 -7.07 14.41
C GLU A 117 -9.59 -5.90 14.60
N GLN A 118 -10.46 -5.97 15.62
CA GLN A 118 -11.38 -4.89 15.95
C GLN A 118 -10.65 -3.63 16.41
N ASN A 119 -9.61 -3.76 17.24
CA ASN A 119 -8.77 -2.64 17.68
C ASN A 119 -8.05 -1.98 16.50
N LEU A 120 -7.54 -2.76 15.55
CA LEU A 120 -6.89 -2.26 14.33
C LEU A 120 -7.88 -1.55 13.41
N LYS A 121 -9.09 -2.10 13.24
CA LYS A 121 -10.16 -1.47 12.47
C LYS A 121 -10.56 -0.12 13.07
N ASN A 122 -10.76 -0.08 14.39
CA ASN A 122 -11.11 1.15 15.11
C ASN A 122 -9.98 2.20 15.02
N PHE A 123 -8.72 1.78 15.15
CA PHE A 123 -7.56 2.66 14.98
C PHE A 123 -7.53 3.27 13.57
N LYS A 124 -7.63 2.45 12.52
CA LYS A 124 -7.68 2.93 11.13
C LYS A 124 -8.82 3.91 10.88
N LEU A 125 -10.01 3.64 11.41
CA LEU A 125 -11.17 4.52 11.26
C LEU A 125 -10.93 5.88 11.93
N LYS A 126 -10.40 5.89 13.16
CA LYS A 126 -10.04 7.13 13.86
C LYS A 126 -8.94 7.91 13.14
N SER A 127 -7.88 7.24 12.70
CA SER A 127 -6.79 7.88 11.95
C SER A 127 -7.28 8.47 10.63
N ARG A 128 -8.21 7.79 9.94
CA ARG A 128 -8.83 8.32 8.72
C ARG A 128 -9.61 9.60 9.00
N GLY A 129 -10.46 9.61 10.02
CA GLY A 129 -11.23 10.81 10.38
C GLY A 129 -10.34 12.00 10.77
N ALA A 130 -9.25 11.76 11.51
CA ALA A 130 -8.28 12.81 11.84
C ALA A 130 -7.56 13.35 10.59
N TYR A 131 -7.21 12.47 9.64
CA TYR A 131 -6.61 12.90 8.38
C TYR A 131 -7.57 13.71 7.51
N GLU A 132 -8.84 13.29 7.43
CA GLU A 132 -9.88 14.04 6.70
C GLU A 132 -10.06 15.45 7.29
N GLN A 133 -10.06 15.59 8.62
CA GLN A 133 -10.12 16.90 9.27
C GLN A 133 -8.91 17.79 8.93
N LEU A 134 -7.69 17.26 9.03
CA LEU A 134 -6.48 18.01 8.68
C LEU A 134 -6.46 18.41 7.20
N PHE A 135 -6.98 17.56 6.32
CA PHE A 135 -7.09 17.84 4.89
C PHE A 135 -8.09 18.99 4.63
N ASP A 136 -9.24 18.99 5.30
CA ASP A 136 -10.22 20.07 5.19
C ASP A 136 -9.66 21.40 5.73
N GLU A 137 -8.91 21.36 6.83
CA GLU A 137 -8.21 22.53 7.38
C GLU A 137 -7.12 23.05 6.43
N GLU A 138 -6.30 22.16 5.84
CA GLU A 138 -5.29 22.52 4.85
C GLU A 138 -5.92 23.23 3.65
N MET A 139 -6.99 22.66 3.08
CA MET A 139 -7.71 23.31 1.98
C MET A 139 -8.28 24.67 2.35
N LEU A 140 -8.79 24.83 3.58
CA LEU A 140 -9.33 26.11 4.04
C LEU A 140 -8.23 27.16 4.13
N ILE A 141 -7.07 26.81 4.70
CA ILE A 141 -5.92 27.71 4.82
C ILE A 141 -5.36 28.07 3.44
N GLU A 142 -5.26 27.11 2.52
CA GLU A 142 -4.83 27.38 1.13
C GLU A 142 -5.76 28.38 0.44
N LYS A 143 -7.07 28.24 0.63
CA LYS A 143 -8.05 29.19 0.10
C LYS A 143 -7.88 30.58 0.71
N ASP A 144 -7.67 30.65 2.03
CA ASP A 144 -7.46 31.92 2.71
C ASP A 144 -6.16 32.60 2.25
N LEU A 145 -5.06 31.85 2.10
CA LEU A 145 -3.80 32.37 1.57
C LEU A 145 -3.99 32.94 0.17
N LYS A 146 -4.67 32.22 -0.72
CA LYS A 146 -4.97 32.69 -2.06
C LYS A 146 -5.78 34.00 -2.04
N MET A 147 -6.79 34.10 -1.18
CA MET A 147 -7.56 35.35 -1.03
C MET A 147 -6.69 36.50 -0.54
N TRP A 148 -5.73 36.25 0.35
CA TRP A 148 -4.79 37.27 0.82
C TRP A 148 -3.78 37.68 -0.27
N GLU A 149 -3.27 36.73 -1.04
CA GLU A 149 -2.41 36.99 -2.20
C GLU A 149 -3.11 37.91 -3.21
N GLU A 150 -4.36 37.58 -3.59
CA GLU A 150 -5.16 38.41 -4.49
C GLU A 150 -5.39 39.82 -3.93
N LYS A 151 -5.62 39.97 -2.61
CA LYS A 151 -5.73 41.28 -1.96
C LYS A 151 -4.43 42.06 -1.97
N PHE A 152 -3.29 41.39 -1.77
CA PHE A 152 -1.99 42.03 -1.84
C PHE A 152 -1.70 42.53 -3.26
N ASP A 153 -2.00 41.73 -4.27
CA ASP A 153 -1.85 42.13 -5.68
C ASP A 153 -2.72 43.35 -6.03
N GLN A 154 -3.98 43.35 -5.58
CA GLN A 154 -4.87 44.51 -5.72
C GLN A 154 -4.32 45.76 -5.04
N TYR A 155 -3.82 45.64 -3.81
CA TYR A 155 -3.22 46.75 -3.07
C TYR A 155 -1.98 47.31 -3.75
N MET A 156 -1.15 46.45 -4.35
CA MET A 156 0.02 46.86 -5.13
C MET A 156 -0.38 47.60 -6.41
N LEU A 157 -1.43 47.17 -7.10
CA LEU A 157 -2.01 47.88 -8.25
C LEU A 157 -2.64 49.23 -7.89
N GLU A 158 -3.30 49.33 -6.74
CA GLU A 158 -3.91 50.58 -6.28
C GLU A 158 -2.85 51.63 -5.93
N LYS A 159 -1.70 51.21 -5.38
CA LYS A 159 -0.57 52.12 -5.13
C LYS A 159 0.16 52.57 -6.40
N SER A 160 0.27 51.72 -7.42
CA SER A 160 0.89 52.15 -8.69
C SER A 160 0.02 53.18 -9.40
N THR A 161 -1.30 52.98 -9.44
CA THR A 161 -2.25 53.92 -10.04
C THR A 161 -2.31 55.27 -9.30
N ILE A 162 -2.26 55.29 -7.96
CA ILE A 162 -2.18 56.55 -7.18
C ILE A 162 -0.86 57.29 -7.44
N ASN A 163 0.26 56.59 -7.60
CA ASN A 163 1.56 57.20 -7.94
C ASN A 163 1.61 57.76 -9.38
N GLU A 164 0.87 57.16 -10.31
CA GLU A 164 0.73 57.67 -11.68
C GLU A 164 -0.17 58.92 -11.74
N ILE A 165 -1.27 58.94 -10.97
CA ILE A 165 -2.19 60.10 -10.90
C ILE A 165 -1.50 61.31 -10.23
N THR A 166 -0.67 61.07 -9.21
CA THR A 166 0.07 62.16 -8.52
C THR A 166 1.26 62.70 -9.33
N ASN A 167 1.91 61.87 -10.15
CA ASN A 167 2.96 62.31 -11.07
C ASN A 167 2.43 62.89 -12.40
N GLY A 168 1.18 62.62 -12.77
CA GLY A 168 0.53 63.17 -13.96
C GLY A 168 0.23 64.67 -13.90
N ASN A 169 0.16 65.25 -12.69
CA ASN A 169 -0.35 66.62 -12.48
C ASN A 169 0.71 67.69 -12.11
N THR A 170 2.00 67.41 -12.24
CA THR A 170 3.05 68.43 -12.02
C THR A 170 4.07 68.50 -13.17
N LYS A 171 3.60 68.86 -14.37
CA LYS A 171 4.50 69.41 -15.41
C LYS A 171 4.59 70.93 -15.29
N LYS A 172 5.84 71.37 -15.08
CA LYS A 172 6.40 72.74 -15.14
C LYS A 172 6.27 73.57 -13.86
N VAL A 173 7.35 73.64 -13.07
CA VAL A 173 8.12 74.86 -12.73
C VAL A 173 9.39 74.44 -11.98
N GLY A 174 10.55 74.94 -12.41
CA GLY A 174 11.69 75.21 -11.51
C GLY A 174 12.73 74.11 -11.30
N GLN A 175 13.53 73.82 -12.34
CA GLN A 175 14.89 73.33 -12.12
C GLN A 175 15.72 74.46 -11.49
N ARG A 176 16.06 74.34 -10.19
CA ARG A 176 17.27 74.85 -9.51
C ARG A 176 17.06 74.84 -7.99
N ALA A 177 17.34 73.70 -7.36
CA ALA A 177 17.88 73.56 -5.98
C ALA A 177 17.57 72.17 -5.41
N SER A 178 18.33 71.14 -5.80
CA SER A 178 18.42 69.89 -5.02
C SER A 178 19.69 69.08 -5.30
N SER A 179 20.82 69.77 -5.53
CA SER A 179 22.09 69.10 -5.88
C SER A 179 22.88 68.58 -4.67
N VAL A 180 22.28 68.44 -3.48
CA VAL A 180 23.00 67.96 -2.27
C VAL A 180 22.41 66.69 -1.64
N SER A 181 21.11 66.36 -1.82
CA SER A 181 20.56 65.09 -1.31
C SER A 181 20.74 63.89 -2.26
N ASN A 182 21.06 64.11 -3.54
CA ASN A 182 21.28 63.02 -4.51
C ASN A 182 22.70 62.45 -4.50
N ARG A 183 23.60 62.94 -3.64
CA ARG A 183 24.98 62.43 -3.54
C ARG A 183 25.14 61.28 -2.51
N LEU A 184 24.21 61.13 -1.55
CA LEU A 184 24.24 59.99 -0.61
C LEU A 184 23.57 58.71 -1.15
N PHE A 185 22.75 58.81 -2.20
CA PHE A 185 22.13 57.63 -2.84
C PHE A 185 22.86 57.15 -4.11
N LYS A 186 23.91 57.85 -4.56
CA LYS A 186 24.69 57.48 -5.77
C LYS A 186 25.98 56.71 -5.48
N GLN A 187 26.37 56.52 -4.21
CA GLN A 187 27.45 55.60 -3.84
C GLN A 187 26.98 54.17 -3.56
N LYS A 188 25.66 53.90 -3.60
CA LYS A 188 25.12 52.54 -3.55
C LYS A 188 24.89 51.92 -4.94
N THR A 189 25.07 52.70 -6.01
CA THR A 189 24.83 52.27 -7.41
C THR A 189 26.08 51.79 -8.15
N GLN A 190 27.25 51.72 -7.52
CA GLN A 190 28.43 51.00 -8.06
C GLN A 190 28.80 49.72 -7.30
N LYS A 191 28.02 49.32 -6.30
CA LYS A 191 28.06 47.95 -5.75
C LYS A 191 26.92 47.06 -6.26
N ASN A 192 25.93 47.64 -6.94
CA ASN A 192 24.80 46.91 -7.53
C ASN A 192 25.02 46.52 -9.01
N GLU A 193 26.22 46.71 -9.58
CA GLU A 193 26.57 46.20 -10.92
C GLU A 193 27.31 44.85 -10.90
N ILE A 194 27.56 44.27 -9.71
CA ILE A 194 28.06 42.89 -9.58
C ILE A 194 26.99 41.95 -9.00
N GLU A 195 25.99 42.48 -8.29
CA GLU A 195 24.87 41.68 -7.76
C GLU A 195 23.65 41.57 -8.71
N SER A 196 23.71 42.16 -9.90
CA SER A 196 22.68 42.01 -10.96
C SER A 196 22.89 40.80 -11.87
N SER A 197 23.81 39.87 -11.57
CA SER A 197 24.00 38.63 -12.35
C SER A 197 23.44 37.35 -11.72
N LEU A 198 22.79 37.42 -10.55
CA LEU A 198 22.12 36.26 -9.97
C LEU A 198 20.73 36.64 -9.45
N GLY A 199 19.70 36.33 -10.23
CA GLY A 199 18.34 36.22 -9.71
C GLY A 199 17.22 36.89 -10.49
N GLN A 200 17.47 37.38 -11.70
CA GLN A 200 16.38 37.54 -12.67
C GLN A 200 16.29 36.25 -13.49
N SER A 201 15.54 35.27 -12.97
CA SER A 201 14.81 34.41 -13.90
C SER A 201 13.75 35.32 -14.52
N GLU A 202 13.99 35.70 -15.77
CA GLU A 202 12.93 35.96 -16.71
C GLU A 202 12.08 34.67 -16.74
N ASP A 203 11.10 34.58 -15.85
CA ASP A 203 10.00 33.64 -15.99
C ASP A 203 9.13 34.18 -17.13
N GLU A 204 9.68 34.07 -18.35
CA GLU A 204 8.91 33.76 -19.54
C GLU A 204 7.92 32.65 -19.17
N ASP A 205 6.68 32.83 -19.62
CA ASP A 205 5.49 31.99 -19.41
C ASP A 205 5.65 30.58 -20.01
N TYR A 206 6.70 29.87 -19.60
CA TYR A 206 7.00 28.49 -19.96
C TYR A 206 6.32 27.59 -18.93
N PRO A 207 5.35 26.75 -19.36
CA PRO A 207 4.71 25.79 -18.48
C PRO A 207 5.77 24.94 -17.78
N SER A 208 5.74 24.90 -16.45
CA SER A 208 6.65 24.07 -15.65
C SER A 208 6.66 22.64 -16.19
N GLU A 209 7.80 21.94 -16.10
CA GLU A 209 7.91 20.54 -16.55
C GLU A 209 6.81 19.64 -15.95
N LEU A 210 6.38 19.96 -14.72
CA LEU A 210 5.25 19.32 -14.04
C LEU A 210 3.90 19.60 -14.72
N ASP A 211 3.66 20.81 -15.20
CA ASP A 211 2.41 21.18 -15.88
C ASP A 211 2.36 20.62 -17.31
N LEU A 212 3.50 20.52 -17.99
CA LEU A 212 3.61 19.78 -19.24
C LEU A 212 3.26 18.30 -19.07
N ILE A 213 3.70 17.68 -17.97
CA ILE A 213 3.36 16.27 -17.67
C ILE A 213 1.88 16.13 -17.28
N LYS A 214 1.32 17.05 -16.51
CA LYS A 214 -0.12 17.07 -16.17
C LYS A 214 -0.99 17.21 -17.42
N ASN A 215 -0.68 18.15 -18.31
CA ASN A 215 -1.41 18.35 -19.58
C ASN A 215 -1.32 17.11 -20.48
N LYS A 216 -0.18 16.40 -20.46
CA LYS A 216 -0.04 15.12 -21.18
C LYS A 216 -0.85 14.00 -20.53
N LEU A 217 -0.93 13.95 -19.20
CA LEU A 217 -1.78 12.98 -18.48
C LEU A 217 -3.26 13.19 -18.79
N GLU A 218 -3.72 14.45 -18.79
CA GLU A 218 -5.10 14.81 -19.13
C GLU A 218 -5.45 14.38 -20.57
N ARG A 219 -4.56 14.64 -21.53
CA ARG A 219 -4.74 14.16 -22.92
C ARG A 219 -4.82 12.64 -23.03
N ILE A 220 -4.05 11.89 -22.24
CA ILE A 220 -4.14 10.42 -22.23
C ILE A 220 -5.47 9.97 -21.61
N ASP A 221 -5.94 10.67 -20.58
CA ASP A 221 -7.22 10.36 -19.95
C ASP A 221 -8.41 10.63 -20.89
N ASP A 222 -8.34 11.71 -21.66
CA ASP A 222 -9.29 11.99 -22.75
C ASP A 222 -9.24 10.89 -23.83
N GLN A 223 -8.04 10.43 -24.19
CA GLN A 223 -7.88 9.34 -25.16
C GLN A 223 -8.40 8.01 -24.62
N LEU A 224 -8.25 7.72 -23.33
CA LEU A 224 -8.81 6.52 -22.68
C LEU A 224 -10.34 6.58 -22.64
N MET A 225 -10.91 7.74 -22.33
CA MET A 225 -12.36 7.97 -22.35
C MET A 225 -12.91 7.84 -23.77
N ALA A 226 -12.27 8.45 -24.76
CA ALA A 226 -12.64 8.34 -26.17
C ALA A 226 -12.51 6.91 -26.73
N ASN A 227 -11.60 6.10 -26.18
CA ASN A 227 -11.43 4.69 -26.55
C ASN A 227 -12.47 3.75 -25.91
N GLY A 228 -13.47 4.29 -25.20
CA GLY A 228 -14.55 3.53 -24.56
C GLY A 228 -14.25 3.11 -23.11
N GLY A 229 -13.28 3.78 -22.46
CA GLY A 229 -12.95 3.59 -21.05
C GLY A 229 -12.39 2.20 -20.74
N LEU A 230 -12.60 1.74 -19.51
CA LEU A 230 -12.04 0.50 -18.98
C LEU A 230 -12.42 -0.75 -19.80
N ASN A 231 -13.63 -0.76 -20.38
CA ASN A 231 -14.15 -1.91 -21.12
C ASN A 231 -14.08 -1.71 -22.64
N CYS A 232 -13.40 -0.67 -23.13
CA CYS A 232 -13.26 -0.38 -24.57
C CYS A 232 -14.60 -0.31 -25.33
N GLY A 233 -15.67 0.15 -24.66
CA GLY A 233 -17.02 0.26 -25.21
C GLY A 233 -17.84 -1.04 -25.24
N TRP A 234 -17.30 -2.16 -24.74
CA TRP A 234 -18.08 -3.38 -24.53
C TRP A 234 -18.75 -3.38 -23.16
N ASP A 235 -19.81 -4.18 -23.02
CA ASP A 235 -20.40 -4.41 -21.72
C ASP A 235 -19.43 -5.16 -20.78
N ALA A 236 -19.71 -5.14 -19.48
CA ALA A 236 -18.82 -5.74 -18.49
C ALA A 236 -18.76 -7.28 -18.56
N ALA A 237 -19.78 -7.93 -19.11
CA ALA A 237 -19.86 -9.39 -19.19
C ALA A 237 -19.06 -9.92 -20.38
N ASP A 238 -19.29 -9.35 -21.56
CA ASP A 238 -18.63 -9.66 -22.82
C ASP A 238 -17.14 -9.31 -22.74
N HIS A 239 -16.79 -8.16 -22.16
CA HIS A 239 -15.38 -7.78 -21.97
C HIS A 239 -14.65 -8.75 -21.02
N LYS A 240 -15.32 -9.23 -19.97
CA LYS A 240 -14.75 -10.22 -19.05
C LYS A 240 -14.51 -11.56 -19.75
N ASP A 241 -15.45 -11.99 -20.59
CA ASP A 241 -15.32 -13.22 -21.36
C ASP A 241 -14.23 -13.11 -22.44
N PHE A 242 -14.08 -11.94 -23.07
CA PHE A 242 -12.95 -11.62 -23.95
C PHE A 242 -11.60 -11.78 -23.22
N LEU A 243 -11.43 -11.19 -22.03
CA LEU A 243 -10.19 -11.30 -21.25
C LEU A 243 -9.87 -12.75 -20.85
N ARG A 244 -10.89 -13.51 -20.47
CA ARG A 244 -10.76 -14.95 -20.13
C ARG A 244 -10.26 -15.75 -21.32
N ILE A 245 -10.86 -15.56 -22.51
CA ILE A 245 -10.49 -16.30 -23.72
C ILE A 245 -9.10 -15.86 -24.22
N ARG A 246 -8.77 -14.56 -24.13
CA ARG A 246 -7.43 -14.05 -24.45
C ARG A 246 -6.34 -14.69 -23.59
N THR A 247 -6.60 -14.85 -22.31
CA THR A 247 -5.67 -15.53 -21.38
C THR A 247 -5.52 -17.01 -21.75
N LYS A 248 -6.62 -17.68 -22.10
CA LYS A 248 -6.63 -19.09 -22.54
C LYS A 248 -5.81 -19.32 -23.82
N HIS A 249 -5.82 -18.36 -24.75
CA HIS A 249 -5.08 -18.42 -26.02
C HIS A 249 -3.69 -17.77 -25.95
N ASN A 250 -3.13 -17.55 -24.76
CA ASN A 250 -1.80 -16.94 -24.56
C ASN A 250 -1.64 -15.60 -25.30
N ASN A 251 -2.66 -14.74 -25.26
CA ASN A 251 -2.73 -13.44 -25.92
C ASN A 251 -2.69 -13.49 -27.46
N LYS A 252 -2.87 -14.66 -28.10
CA LYS A 252 -2.91 -14.79 -29.57
C LYS A 252 -4.31 -14.49 -30.12
N THR A 253 -4.65 -13.21 -30.15
CA THR A 253 -5.99 -12.69 -30.51
C THR A 253 -6.34 -12.77 -32.01
N TYR A 254 -5.36 -13.04 -32.89
CA TYR A 254 -5.57 -13.14 -34.35
C TYR A 254 -5.72 -14.58 -34.86
N THR A 255 -5.77 -15.57 -33.97
CA THR A 255 -5.90 -16.98 -34.38
C THR A 255 -7.34 -17.36 -34.69
N ILE A 256 -7.54 -18.22 -35.68
CA ILE A 256 -8.89 -18.70 -36.08
C ILE A 256 -9.61 -19.37 -34.91
N ALA A 257 -8.88 -20.13 -34.08
CA ALA A 257 -9.43 -20.79 -32.89
C ALA A 257 -9.92 -19.79 -31.83
N PHE A 258 -9.22 -18.67 -31.65
CA PHE A 258 -9.63 -17.59 -30.74
C PHE A 258 -10.89 -16.89 -31.23
N MET A 259 -10.95 -16.54 -32.52
CA MET A 259 -12.12 -15.87 -33.12
C MET A 259 -13.37 -16.77 -33.00
N GLN A 260 -13.25 -18.06 -33.32
CA GLN A 260 -14.37 -19.00 -33.18
C GLN A 260 -14.83 -19.19 -31.73
N GLU A 261 -13.91 -19.12 -30.76
CA GLU A 261 -14.26 -19.28 -29.35
C GLU A 261 -14.92 -18.02 -28.76
N ILE A 262 -14.49 -16.83 -29.16
CA ILE A 262 -15.17 -15.57 -28.78
C ILE A 262 -16.55 -15.47 -29.42
N MET A 263 -16.69 -15.81 -30.71
CA MET A 263 -18.01 -15.78 -31.36
C MET A 263 -19.02 -16.73 -30.69
N ARG A 264 -18.55 -17.81 -30.07
CA ARG A 264 -19.41 -18.70 -29.26
C ARG A 264 -19.75 -18.11 -27.89
N ALA A 265 -18.82 -17.37 -27.30
CA ALA A 265 -19.02 -16.76 -25.98
C ALA A 265 -19.88 -15.49 -26.06
N VAL A 266 -19.78 -14.74 -27.15
CA VAL A 266 -20.56 -13.53 -27.40
C VAL A 266 -21.24 -13.63 -28.78
N PRO A 267 -22.39 -14.35 -28.87
CA PRO A 267 -23.05 -14.61 -30.15
C PRO A 267 -23.74 -13.39 -30.78
N THR A 268 -23.89 -12.32 -30.02
CA THR A 268 -24.60 -11.09 -30.41
C THR A 268 -23.69 -10.05 -31.07
N ILE A 269 -22.37 -10.29 -31.10
CA ILE A 269 -21.39 -9.36 -31.65
C ILE A 269 -20.80 -9.93 -32.94
N ASP A 270 -20.73 -9.08 -33.96
CA ASP A 270 -20.19 -9.43 -35.28
C ASP A 270 -18.66 -9.59 -35.28
N ASP A 271 -18.13 -10.34 -36.25
CA ASP A 271 -16.69 -10.60 -36.42
C ASP A 271 -15.86 -9.30 -36.57
N GLU A 272 -16.41 -8.31 -37.27
CA GLU A 272 -15.78 -6.98 -37.42
C GLU A 272 -15.73 -6.20 -36.11
N ALA A 273 -16.79 -6.28 -35.29
CA ALA A 273 -16.83 -5.62 -33.98
C ALA A 273 -15.87 -6.28 -32.97
N ILE A 274 -15.65 -7.59 -33.07
CA ILE A 274 -14.61 -8.31 -32.29
C ILE A 274 -13.22 -7.82 -32.68
N LYS A 275 -12.92 -7.71 -33.98
CA LYS A 275 -11.63 -7.18 -34.46
C LYS A 275 -11.40 -5.75 -34.03
N GLU A 276 -12.43 -4.91 -34.10
CA GLU A 276 -12.36 -3.53 -33.62
C GLU A 276 -12.10 -3.47 -32.11
N HIS A 277 -12.73 -4.34 -31.32
CA HIS A 277 -12.47 -4.43 -29.88
C HIS A 277 -11.03 -4.84 -29.57
N ILE A 278 -10.46 -5.79 -30.31
CA ILE A 278 -9.04 -6.18 -30.15
C ILE A 278 -8.13 -4.97 -30.37
N ILE A 279 -8.37 -4.20 -31.44
CA ILE A 279 -7.59 -3.00 -31.77
C ILE A 279 -7.75 -1.93 -30.67
N ARG A 280 -8.99 -1.66 -30.23
CA ARG A 280 -9.26 -0.70 -29.14
C ARG A 280 -8.61 -1.16 -27.83
N TYR A 281 -8.62 -2.45 -27.55
CA TYR A 281 -8.05 -2.99 -26.34
C TYR A 281 -6.51 -2.96 -26.35
N ASP A 282 -5.87 -3.26 -27.48
CA ASP A 282 -4.42 -3.10 -27.65
C ASP A 282 -4.02 -1.62 -27.47
N LYS A 283 -4.80 -0.69 -28.07
CA LYS A 283 -4.64 0.76 -27.85
C LYS A 283 -4.84 1.17 -26.39
N TYR A 284 -5.81 0.56 -25.70
CA TYR A 284 -6.04 0.80 -24.26
C TYR A 284 -4.82 0.37 -23.42
N LEU A 285 -4.19 -0.75 -23.75
CA LEU A 285 -2.97 -1.20 -23.08
C LEU A 285 -1.82 -0.20 -23.29
N ASP A 286 -1.60 0.24 -24.53
CA ASP A 286 -0.56 1.23 -24.86
C ASP A 286 -0.78 2.55 -24.10
N LEU A 287 -2.01 3.07 -24.09
CA LEU A 287 -2.37 4.29 -23.37
C LEU A 287 -2.19 4.13 -21.85
N THR A 288 -2.52 2.97 -21.30
CA THR A 288 -2.34 2.67 -19.88
C THR A 288 -0.85 2.62 -19.51
N GLU A 289 -0.01 2.05 -20.38
CA GLU A 289 1.44 2.02 -20.20
C GLU A 289 2.04 3.43 -20.31
N GLN A 290 1.62 4.22 -21.29
CA GLN A 290 2.03 5.62 -21.43
C GLN A 290 1.62 6.46 -20.21
N LYS A 291 0.39 6.29 -19.70
CA LYS A 291 -0.09 6.92 -18.46
C LYS A 291 0.80 6.57 -17.28
N LYS A 292 1.15 5.28 -17.13
CA LYS A 292 2.03 4.80 -16.06
C LYS A 292 3.43 5.40 -16.15
N ASN A 293 3.99 5.47 -17.36
CA ASN A 293 5.31 6.08 -17.60
C ASN A 293 5.30 7.59 -17.30
N LEU A 294 4.27 8.33 -17.74
CA LEU A 294 4.10 9.73 -17.39
C LEU A 294 3.93 9.94 -15.89
N LEU A 295 3.19 9.08 -15.20
CA LEU A 295 3.01 9.16 -13.75
C LEU A 295 4.32 8.87 -12.99
N SER A 296 5.16 7.98 -13.53
CA SER A 296 6.52 7.76 -13.01
C SER A 296 7.38 9.00 -13.20
N ASN A 297 7.40 9.56 -14.41
CA ASN A 297 8.14 10.77 -14.73
C ASN A 297 7.67 11.96 -13.88
N TYR A 298 6.37 12.09 -13.63
CA TYR A 298 5.80 13.10 -12.72
C TYR A 298 6.35 12.95 -11.29
N LYS A 299 6.40 11.73 -10.76
CA LYS A 299 6.93 11.45 -9.42
C LYS A 299 8.42 11.79 -9.34
N ASP A 300 9.18 11.48 -10.37
CA ASP A 300 10.62 11.76 -10.43
C ASP A 300 10.90 13.26 -10.58
N ALA A 301 10.15 13.96 -11.43
CA ALA A 301 10.20 15.42 -11.56
C ALA A 301 9.83 16.12 -10.24
N LYS A 302 8.80 15.64 -9.53
CA LYS A 302 8.41 16.18 -8.22
C LYS A 302 9.49 15.97 -7.16
N LYS A 303 10.16 14.81 -7.15
CA LYS A 303 11.30 14.56 -6.25
C LYS A 303 12.50 15.45 -6.56
N LYS A 304 12.82 15.65 -7.85
CA LYS A 304 13.89 16.57 -8.26
C LYS A 304 13.60 17.99 -7.83
N GLN A 305 12.37 18.49 -8.05
CA GLN A 305 11.96 19.82 -7.59
C GLN A 305 12.06 19.97 -6.07
N GLN A 306 11.68 18.94 -5.30
CA GLN A 306 11.82 18.94 -3.84
C GLN A 306 13.29 18.97 -3.43
N HIS A 307 14.15 18.16 -4.05
CA HIS A 307 15.59 18.13 -3.78
C HIS A 307 16.26 19.48 -4.12
N GLU A 308 15.87 20.10 -5.23
CA GLU A 308 16.36 21.43 -5.61
C GLU A 308 15.90 22.53 -4.64
N ARG A 309 14.66 22.48 -4.13
CA ARG A 309 14.20 23.41 -3.10
C ARG A 309 14.98 23.24 -1.80
N VAL A 310 15.19 22.00 -1.34
CA VAL A 310 16.01 21.72 -0.14
C VAL A 310 17.44 22.19 -0.35
N HIS A 311 18.05 21.93 -1.51
CA HIS A 311 19.40 22.38 -1.81
C HIS A 311 19.52 23.92 -1.90
N LYS A 312 18.49 24.62 -2.40
CA LYS A 312 18.43 26.08 -2.39
C LYS A 312 18.33 26.63 -0.96
N ILE A 313 17.50 26.02 -0.11
CA ILE A 313 17.36 26.39 1.31
C ILE A 313 18.66 26.13 2.07
N ASP A 314 19.31 24.99 1.86
CA ASP A 314 20.59 24.66 2.49
C ASP A 314 21.70 25.61 2.05
N ASN A 315 21.76 25.98 0.77
CA ASN A 315 22.70 27.00 0.29
C ASN A 315 22.42 28.38 0.89
N GLN A 316 21.16 28.79 1.01
CA GLN A 316 20.79 30.05 1.66
C GLN A 316 21.14 30.03 3.16
N ASN A 317 20.88 28.93 3.87
CA ASN A 317 21.23 28.76 5.28
C ASN A 317 22.75 28.77 5.49
N GLN A 318 23.53 28.19 4.57
CA GLN A 318 24.99 28.28 4.60
C GLN A 318 25.49 29.72 4.38
N LEU A 319 24.84 30.48 3.50
CA LEU A 319 25.15 31.90 3.29
C LEU A 319 24.82 32.74 4.54
N PHE A 320 23.65 32.52 5.15
CA PHE A 320 23.25 33.17 6.39
C PHE A 320 24.17 32.85 7.57
N ASN A 321 24.64 31.60 7.67
CA ASN A 321 25.59 31.21 8.71
C ASN A 321 26.97 31.86 8.53
N ARG A 322 27.43 32.06 7.28
CA ARG A 322 28.66 32.81 7.00
C ARG A 322 28.52 34.30 7.31
N ILE A 323 27.38 34.90 7.00
CA ILE A 323 27.09 36.30 7.33
C ILE A 323 27.03 36.52 8.84
N ASN A 324 26.44 35.59 9.59
CA ASN A 324 26.39 35.65 11.05
C ASN A 324 27.77 35.47 11.69
N SER A 325 28.65 34.61 11.15
CA SER A 325 30.02 34.49 11.63
C SER A 325 30.85 35.74 11.35
N ASP A 326 30.62 36.42 10.23
CA ASP A 326 31.30 37.68 9.89
C ASP A 326 30.80 38.85 10.75
N LEU A 327 29.53 38.86 11.15
CA LEU A 327 28.95 39.85 12.06
C LEU A 327 29.44 39.71 13.51
N GLU A 328 29.63 38.47 14.02
CA GLU A 328 30.23 38.24 15.33
C GLU A 328 31.69 38.71 15.41
N LEU A 329 32.42 38.70 14.29
CA LEU A 329 33.80 39.21 14.20
C LEU A 329 33.87 40.75 14.24
N ILE A 330 32.80 41.45 13.83
CA ILE A 330 32.75 42.92 13.72
C ILE A 330 32.26 43.59 15.02
N LEU A 331 31.44 42.90 15.83
CA LEU A 331 30.84 43.44 17.07
C LEU A 331 31.69 43.21 18.34
N GLY A 332 32.88 42.63 18.20
CA GLY A 332 33.72 42.20 19.33
C GLY A 332 34.54 43.28 20.06
N ASP A 333 34.71 44.48 19.51
CA ASP A 333 35.74 45.44 19.98
C ASP A 333 35.27 46.91 20.10
N GLY A 334 34.07 47.19 20.62
CA GLY A 334 33.57 48.56 20.57
C GLY A 334 32.52 49.02 21.58
N THR A 335 32.76 48.95 22.89
CA THR A 335 32.08 49.83 23.87
C THR A 335 32.94 50.11 25.11
N GLY A 336 33.93 50.98 24.94
CA GLY A 336 34.56 51.72 26.04
C GLY A 336 34.14 53.19 25.98
N SER A 337 33.22 53.62 26.84
CA SER A 337 33.03 55.04 27.13
C SER A 337 32.92 55.29 28.63
N LYS A 338 33.68 56.31 29.02
CA LYS A 338 33.96 56.80 30.37
C LYS A 338 32.75 57.52 30.94
N GLU A 339 32.53 57.40 32.24
CA GLU A 339 32.06 58.50 33.10
C GLU A 339 32.64 58.38 34.53
N ASN A 340 32.76 59.53 35.19
CA ASN A 340 33.73 59.87 36.24
C ASN A 340 33.37 59.46 37.68
N ASN A 341 34.44 59.28 38.48
CA ASN A 341 34.63 59.58 39.91
C ASN A 341 33.63 59.09 40.99
N LYS A 342 34.12 58.23 41.90
CA LYS A 342 34.40 58.51 43.33
C LYS A 342 34.95 57.27 44.07
N ASN A 343 35.75 57.54 45.10
CA ASN A 343 36.19 56.66 46.21
C ASN A 343 37.41 55.74 46.00
N ALA A 344 38.55 56.24 46.50
CA ALA A 344 39.79 55.52 46.76
C ALA A 344 39.73 54.71 48.07
N GLY A 345 38.76 53.79 48.18
CA GLY A 345 38.54 53.00 49.41
C GLY A 345 38.42 51.50 49.21
N ASN A 346 38.66 50.96 48.01
CA ASN A 346 38.24 49.58 47.70
C ASN A 346 39.23 48.79 46.83
N PHE A 347 40.52 48.83 47.19
CA PHE A 347 41.56 48.12 46.44
C PHE A 347 41.43 46.60 46.58
N GLU A 348 41.11 46.10 47.78
CA GLU A 348 40.92 44.66 48.04
C GLU A 348 39.66 44.09 47.38
N GLU A 349 38.53 44.81 47.35
CA GLU A 349 37.34 44.34 46.62
C GLU A 349 37.53 44.40 45.11
N ARG A 350 38.26 45.39 44.57
CA ARG A 350 38.63 45.41 43.15
C ARG A 350 39.55 44.26 42.76
N GLU A 351 40.46 43.86 43.65
CA GLU A 351 41.36 42.75 43.40
C GLU A 351 40.63 41.39 43.49
N LYS A 352 39.70 41.24 44.44
CA LYS A 352 38.80 40.07 44.52
C LYS A 352 37.86 39.98 43.31
N LEU A 353 37.24 41.09 42.89
CA LEU A 353 36.43 41.14 41.67
C LEU A 353 37.24 40.84 40.42
N LYS A 354 38.51 41.27 40.35
CA LYS A 354 39.42 40.94 39.25
C LYS A 354 39.77 39.46 39.22
N GLN A 355 40.04 38.86 40.39
CA GLN A 355 40.29 37.42 40.51
C GLN A 355 39.04 36.58 40.18
N GLU A 356 37.85 37.04 40.56
CA GLU A 356 36.58 36.40 40.19
C GLU A 356 36.27 36.54 38.70
N LEU A 357 36.55 37.69 38.10
CA LEU A 357 36.45 37.89 36.64
C LEU A 357 37.43 37.02 35.86
N ASP A 358 38.66 36.85 36.35
CA ASP A 358 39.65 35.98 35.71
C ASP A 358 39.30 34.50 35.87
N LYS A 359 38.74 34.11 37.03
CA LYS A 359 38.18 32.76 37.21
C LYS A 359 36.97 32.52 36.30
N TRP A 360 36.05 33.48 36.19
CA TRP A 360 34.89 33.39 35.30
C TRP A 360 35.29 33.34 33.82
N LYS A 361 36.31 34.11 33.40
CA LYS A 361 36.85 34.05 32.04
C LYS A 361 37.45 32.69 31.74
N LYS A 362 38.26 32.13 32.66
CA LYS A 362 38.83 30.78 32.52
C LYS A 362 37.74 29.71 32.48
N ASP A 363 36.73 29.78 33.34
CA ASP A 363 35.60 28.84 33.35
C ASP A 363 34.75 28.94 32.07
N LYS A 364 34.53 30.15 31.56
CA LYS A 364 33.83 30.36 30.29
C LYS A 364 34.60 29.77 29.11
N GLU A 365 35.92 29.88 29.13
CA GLU A 365 36.79 29.30 28.10
C GLU A 365 36.83 27.77 28.18
N VAL A 366 36.86 27.20 29.39
CA VAL A 366 36.76 25.76 29.63
C VAL A 366 35.40 25.21 29.20
N ASN A 367 34.30 25.90 29.53
CA ASN A 367 32.96 25.49 29.11
C ASN A 367 32.78 25.57 27.59
N LYS A 368 33.30 26.62 26.93
CA LYS A 368 33.32 26.68 25.46
C LYS A 368 34.10 25.53 24.84
N LYS A 369 35.25 25.16 25.41
CA LYS A 369 36.03 24.00 24.93
C LYS A 369 35.28 22.68 25.12
N LYS A 370 34.62 22.48 26.27
CA LYS A 370 33.76 21.33 26.52
C LYS A 370 32.58 21.24 25.56
N ASP A 371 31.89 22.36 25.29
CA ASP A 371 30.76 22.39 24.36
C ASP A 371 31.19 22.07 22.90
N ILE A 372 32.37 22.54 22.49
CA ILE A 372 32.93 22.22 21.17
C ILE A 372 33.29 20.73 21.08
N GLU A 373 33.86 20.16 22.13
CA GLU A 373 34.25 18.75 22.20
C GLU A 373 33.02 17.83 22.29
N GLU A 374 32.00 18.21 23.05
CA GLU A 374 30.70 17.53 23.14
C GLU A 374 29.98 17.52 21.77
N LYS A 375 29.99 18.65 21.05
CA LYS A 375 29.43 18.74 19.68
C LYS A 375 30.18 17.85 18.70
N LYS A 376 31.52 17.81 18.74
CA LYS A 376 32.31 16.90 17.91
C LYS A 376 32.00 15.43 18.20
N ARG A 377 31.82 15.07 19.48
CA ARG A 377 31.45 13.71 19.90
C ARG A 377 30.06 13.33 19.38
N GLN A 378 29.09 14.23 19.46
CA GLN A 378 27.73 14.02 18.93
C GLN A 378 27.72 13.88 17.40
N GLU A 379 28.53 14.66 16.69
CA GLU A 379 28.66 14.58 15.23
C GLU A 379 29.29 13.25 14.79
N GLU A 380 30.29 12.77 15.52
CA GLU A 380 30.94 11.49 15.28
C GLU A 380 30.02 10.29 15.59
N GLU A 381 29.25 10.35 16.67
CA GLU A 381 28.20 9.37 16.99
C GLU A 381 27.10 9.33 15.91
N ASN A 382 26.65 10.50 15.43
CA ASN A 382 25.66 10.58 14.35
C ASN A 382 26.20 9.98 13.04
N LYS A 383 27.48 10.22 12.74
CA LYS A 383 28.15 9.64 11.56
C LYS A 383 28.29 8.13 11.67
N GLN A 384 28.55 7.60 12.86
CA GLN A 384 28.57 6.15 13.11
C GLN A 384 27.18 5.52 13.01
N ARG A 385 26.14 6.15 13.58
CA ARG A 385 24.75 5.69 13.46
C ARG A 385 24.27 5.67 12.01
N LEU A 386 24.65 6.65 11.21
CA LEU A 386 24.31 6.69 9.79
C LEU A 386 24.98 5.54 9.00
N LYS A 387 26.26 5.25 9.29
CA LYS A 387 26.97 4.11 8.72
C LYS A 387 26.34 2.78 9.11
N GLN A 388 25.95 2.61 10.38
CA GLN A 388 25.25 1.41 10.86
C GLN A 388 23.92 1.21 10.15
N LYS A 389 23.10 2.26 10.02
CA LYS A 389 21.83 2.20 9.27
C LYS A 389 22.02 1.80 7.81
N LEU A 390 23.02 2.37 7.13
CA LEU A 390 23.32 2.03 5.74
C LEU A 390 23.75 0.55 5.60
N GLU A 391 24.51 0.04 6.56
CA GLU A 391 24.97 -1.35 6.57
C GLU A 391 23.86 -2.34 6.94
N GLU A 392 22.94 -1.97 7.83
CA GLU A 392 21.70 -2.69 8.11
C GLU A 392 20.79 -2.75 6.88
N GLU A 393 20.61 -1.65 6.16
CA GLU A 393 19.83 -1.62 4.92
C GLU A 393 20.46 -2.51 3.84
N ARG A 394 21.79 -2.51 3.74
CA ARG A 394 22.53 -3.40 2.83
C ARG A 394 22.38 -4.87 3.23
N ARG A 395 22.37 -5.18 4.53
CA ARG A 395 22.09 -6.55 5.04
C ARG A 395 20.67 -6.97 4.75
N ALA A 396 19.68 -6.14 5.03
CA ALA A 396 18.27 -6.42 4.76
C ALA A 396 18.01 -6.68 3.26
N LYS A 397 18.64 -5.91 2.36
CA LYS A 397 18.56 -6.18 0.90
C LYS A 397 19.19 -7.53 0.52
N LYS A 398 20.30 -7.92 1.14
CA LYS A 398 20.90 -9.25 0.92
C LYS A 398 20.00 -10.37 1.41
N GLU A 399 19.45 -10.23 2.61
CA GLU A 399 18.50 -11.21 3.18
C GLU A 399 17.25 -11.35 2.30
N GLN A 400 16.69 -10.26 1.78
CA GLN A 400 15.57 -10.33 0.83
C GLN A 400 15.92 -11.10 -0.46
N VAL A 401 17.14 -10.93 -0.97
CA VAL A 401 17.60 -11.68 -2.15
C VAL A 401 17.81 -13.16 -1.83
N GLU A 402 18.35 -13.48 -0.65
CA GLU A 402 18.50 -14.87 -0.20
C GLU A 402 17.16 -15.55 0.08
N GLU A 403 16.21 -14.87 0.71
CA GLU A 403 14.83 -15.35 0.87
C GLU A 403 14.15 -15.58 -0.48
N PHE A 404 14.38 -14.70 -1.46
CA PHE A 404 13.82 -14.86 -2.80
C PHE A 404 14.45 -16.07 -3.51
N LYS A 405 15.77 -16.27 -3.39
CA LYS A 405 16.45 -17.47 -3.90
C LYS A 405 15.92 -18.74 -3.22
N PHE A 406 15.80 -18.73 -1.90
CA PHE A 406 15.29 -19.87 -1.12
C PHE A 406 13.84 -20.21 -1.47
N LYS A 407 12.95 -19.20 -1.58
CA LYS A 407 11.57 -19.39 -2.04
C LYS A 407 11.51 -19.96 -3.45
N LYS A 408 12.35 -19.47 -4.37
CA LYS A 408 12.42 -19.96 -5.76
C LYS A 408 12.88 -21.41 -5.82
N ASP A 409 13.85 -21.80 -5.00
CA ASP A 409 14.31 -23.19 -4.91
C ASP A 409 13.25 -24.11 -4.26
N MET A 410 12.56 -23.65 -3.22
CA MET A 410 11.44 -24.38 -2.61
C MET A 410 10.27 -24.57 -3.57
N GLU A 411 9.94 -23.55 -4.38
CA GLU A 411 8.91 -23.62 -5.40
C GLU A 411 9.30 -24.61 -6.52
N LYS A 412 10.57 -24.60 -6.93
CA LYS A 412 11.12 -25.57 -7.89
C LYS A 412 11.06 -27.01 -7.36
N GLN A 413 11.33 -27.23 -6.06
CA GLN A 413 11.17 -28.54 -5.44
C GLN A 413 9.71 -28.99 -5.37
N ARG A 414 8.78 -28.08 -5.05
CA ARG A 414 7.34 -28.38 -5.08
C ARG A 414 6.85 -28.71 -6.49
N GLU A 415 7.31 -27.97 -7.51
CA GLU A 415 6.97 -28.24 -8.90
C GLU A 415 7.52 -29.59 -9.38
N GLN A 416 8.72 -29.98 -8.93
CA GLN A 416 9.27 -31.32 -9.17
C GLN A 416 8.43 -32.42 -8.51
N GLN A 417 8.00 -32.23 -7.25
CA GLN A 417 7.12 -33.18 -6.56
C GLN A 417 5.76 -33.31 -7.25
N ILE A 418 5.17 -32.20 -7.72
CA ILE A 418 3.92 -32.20 -8.47
C ILE A 418 4.07 -32.96 -9.79
N LYS A 419 5.15 -32.69 -10.55
CA LYS A 419 5.45 -33.42 -11.80
C LYS A 419 5.69 -34.90 -11.58
N GLU A 420 6.32 -35.29 -10.47
CA GLU A 420 6.51 -36.70 -10.12
C GLU A 420 5.19 -37.37 -9.74
N MET A 421 4.35 -36.68 -8.96
CA MET A 421 3.01 -37.14 -8.60
C MET A 421 2.09 -37.27 -9.82
N GLU A 422 2.16 -36.35 -10.78
CA GLU A 422 1.43 -36.46 -12.05
C GLU A 422 1.94 -37.64 -12.89
N LYS A 423 3.25 -37.85 -12.98
CA LYS A 423 3.82 -39.03 -13.66
C LYS A 423 3.40 -40.34 -12.98
N ARG A 424 3.32 -40.38 -11.64
CA ARG A 424 2.80 -41.54 -10.90
C ARG A 424 1.32 -41.76 -11.17
N LYS A 425 0.50 -40.71 -11.11
CA LYS A 425 -0.93 -40.79 -11.45
C LYS A 425 -1.18 -41.25 -12.90
N GLN A 426 -0.40 -40.76 -13.86
CA GLN A 426 -0.49 -41.21 -15.26
C GLN A 426 -0.09 -42.68 -15.40
N LYS A 427 0.98 -43.12 -14.73
CA LYS A 427 1.37 -44.54 -14.70
C LYS A 427 0.31 -45.42 -14.02
N GLU A 428 -0.27 -44.98 -12.91
CA GLU A 428 -1.36 -45.70 -12.23
C GLU A 428 -2.63 -45.78 -13.08
N GLN A 429 -2.98 -44.71 -13.82
CA GLN A 429 -4.11 -44.72 -14.75
C GLN A 429 -3.89 -45.68 -15.93
N LEU A 430 -2.68 -45.71 -16.51
CA LEU A 430 -2.29 -46.66 -17.57
C LEU A 430 -2.30 -48.11 -17.06
N MET A 431 -1.71 -48.36 -15.88
CA MET A 431 -1.73 -49.68 -15.23
C MET A 431 -3.15 -50.13 -14.87
N SER A 432 -4.03 -49.19 -14.49
CA SER A 432 -5.44 -49.45 -14.22
C SER A 432 -6.22 -49.80 -15.49
N GLN A 433 -5.90 -49.20 -16.64
CA GLN A 433 -6.50 -49.57 -17.92
C GLN A 433 -6.08 -50.98 -18.37
N GLU A 434 -4.80 -51.32 -18.28
CA GLU A 434 -4.34 -52.69 -18.60
C GLU A 434 -4.91 -53.76 -17.65
N GLN A 435 -5.10 -53.42 -16.37
CA GLN A 435 -5.73 -54.32 -15.41
C GLN A 435 -7.23 -54.49 -15.70
N LYS A 436 -7.92 -53.41 -16.08
CA LYS A 436 -9.32 -53.46 -16.52
C LYS A 436 -9.50 -54.28 -17.79
N GLU A 437 -8.62 -54.15 -18.77
CA GLU A 437 -8.67 -54.98 -19.99
C GLU A 437 -8.38 -56.45 -19.72
N ARG A 438 -7.43 -56.76 -18.81
CA ARG A 438 -7.16 -58.14 -18.38
C ARG A 438 -8.34 -58.76 -17.65
N ILE A 439 -9.01 -58.01 -16.78
CA ILE A 439 -10.21 -58.46 -16.07
C ILE A 439 -11.36 -58.64 -17.07
N PHE A 440 -11.56 -57.70 -17.99
CA PHE A 440 -12.60 -57.77 -19.01
C PHE A 440 -12.45 -59.00 -19.92
N LYS A 441 -11.24 -59.28 -20.43
CA LYS A 441 -10.97 -60.50 -21.22
C LYS A 441 -11.23 -61.79 -20.44
N ARG A 442 -10.84 -61.82 -19.16
CA ARG A 442 -11.08 -62.98 -18.28
C ARG A 442 -12.57 -63.19 -18.01
N GLU A 443 -13.32 -62.11 -17.77
CA GLU A 443 -14.77 -62.16 -17.56
C GLU A 443 -15.51 -62.58 -18.83
N GLU A 444 -15.07 -62.09 -20.00
CA GLU A 444 -15.60 -62.48 -21.30
C GLU A 444 -15.36 -63.98 -21.60
N GLU A 445 -14.16 -64.50 -21.36
CA GLU A 445 -13.86 -65.93 -21.51
C GLU A 445 -14.70 -66.80 -20.55
N ILE A 446 -14.87 -66.35 -19.30
CA ILE A 446 -15.71 -67.06 -18.32
C ILE A 446 -17.17 -67.04 -18.77
N PHE A 447 -17.65 -65.90 -19.30
CA PHE A 447 -19.00 -65.75 -19.82
C PHE A 447 -19.24 -66.66 -21.03
N GLN A 448 -18.32 -66.67 -22.01
CA GLN A 448 -18.40 -67.55 -23.18
C GLN A 448 -18.38 -69.03 -22.80
N LYS A 449 -17.50 -69.44 -21.86
CA LYS A 449 -17.47 -70.82 -21.35
C LYS A 449 -18.77 -71.22 -20.66
N LYS A 450 -19.34 -70.34 -19.82
CA LYS A 450 -20.65 -70.60 -19.17
C LYS A 450 -21.78 -70.69 -20.19
N HIS A 451 -21.79 -69.81 -21.18
CA HIS A 451 -22.78 -69.81 -22.25
C HIS A 451 -22.74 -71.12 -23.06
N LEU A 452 -21.54 -71.58 -23.41
CA LEU A 452 -21.34 -72.85 -24.12
C LEU A 452 -21.83 -74.06 -23.28
N LEU A 453 -21.58 -74.03 -21.97
CA LEU A 453 -22.01 -75.09 -21.04
C LEU A 453 -23.54 -75.16 -20.90
N ILE A 454 -24.23 -74.01 -20.95
CA ILE A 454 -25.69 -73.94 -20.95
C ILE A 454 -26.23 -74.57 -22.24
N ILE A 455 -25.65 -74.24 -23.40
CA ILE A 455 -26.03 -74.83 -24.69
C ILE A 455 -25.84 -76.34 -24.67
N ASN A 456 -24.67 -76.84 -24.25
CA ASN A 456 -24.42 -78.28 -24.19
C ASN A 456 -25.37 -79.00 -23.24
N LYS A 457 -25.69 -78.40 -22.08
CA LYS A 457 -26.65 -78.99 -21.13
C LYS A 457 -28.07 -79.02 -21.71
N GLN A 458 -28.42 -78.08 -22.57
CA GLN A 458 -29.70 -78.05 -23.27
C GLN A 458 -29.76 -79.14 -24.34
N GLN A 459 -28.71 -79.28 -25.15
CA GLN A 459 -28.57 -80.36 -26.13
C GLN A 459 -28.61 -81.74 -25.48
N GLU A 460 -27.92 -81.92 -24.34
CA GLU A 460 -27.91 -83.20 -23.62
C GLU A 460 -29.30 -83.55 -23.04
N LYS A 461 -30.10 -82.55 -22.65
CA LYS A 461 -31.50 -82.76 -22.26
C LYS A 461 -32.35 -83.16 -23.45
N GLU A 462 -32.22 -82.47 -24.57
CA GLU A 462 -32.94 -82.78 -25.81
C GLU A 462 -32.60 -84.20 -26.30
N GLU A 463 -31.33 -84.62 -26.24
CA GLU A 463 -30.91 -85.98 -26.57
C GLU A 463 -31.48 -87.03 -25.59
N ARG A 464 -31.54 -86.71 -24.29
CA ARG A 464 -32.15 -87.59 -23.30
C ARG A 464 -33.65 -87.73 -23.51
N GLU A 465 -34.33 -86.63 -23.79
CA GLU A 465 -35.77 -86.61 -24.12
C GLU A 465 -36.02 -87.41 -25.40
N TYR A 466 -35.22 -87.21 -26.44
CA TYR A 466 -35.29 -88.00 -27.68
C TYR A 466 -35.09 -89.51 -27.44
N LYS A 467 -34.09 -89.89 -26.63
CA LYS A 467 -33.87 -91.29 -26.25
C LYS A 467 -35.05 -91.88 -25.46
N MET A 468 -35.64 -91.10 -24.55
CA MET A 468 -36.82 -91.50 -23.78
C MET A 468 -38.06 -91.66 -24.67
N GLU A 469 -38.25 -90.77 -25.65
CA GLU A 469 -39.32 -90.84 -26.65
C GLU A 469 -39.20 -92.12 -27.50
N LEU A 470 -37.98 -92.41 -27.97
CA LEU A 470 -37.68 -93.63 -28.73
C LEU A 470 -37.94 -94.90 -27.89
N LEU A 471 -37.64 -94.87 -26.60
CA LEU A 471 -37.87 -95.98 -25.68
C LEU A 471 -39.36 -96.18 -25.41
N LYS A 472 -40.12 -95.08 -25.25
CA LYS A 472 -41.59 -95.10 -25.16
C LYS A 472 -42.22 -95.66 -26.44
N GLU A 473 -41.73 -95.28 -27.62
CA GLU A 473 -42.23 -95.79 -28.90
C GLU A 473 -41.98 -97.30 -29.03
N LYS A 474 -40.79 -97.78 -28.64
CA LYS A 474 -40.46 -99.21 -28.60
C LYS A 474 -41.33 -99.97 -27.60
N MET A 475 -41.57 -99.41 -26.40
CA MET A 475 -42.46 -100.01 -25.40
C MET A 475 -43.92 -100.03 -25.85
N ALA A 476 -44.39 -99.01 -26.56
CA ALA A 476 -45.75 -98.95 -27.12
C ALA A 476 -45.97 -100.00 -28.22
N LYS A 477 -44.93 -100.33 -29.00
CA LYS A 477 -44.98 -101.40 -30.01
C LYS A 477 -44.95 -102.81 -29.37
N GLY A 478 -44.29 -103.00 -28.22
CA GLY A 478 -44.21 -104.31 -27.55
C GLY A 478 -45.41 -104.68 -26.66
N MET A 479 -46.23 -103.71 -26.24
CA MET A 479 -47.33 -103.92 -25.28
C MET A 479 -48.70 -104.24 -25.91
N LYS A 480 -48.79 -104.40 -27.24
CA LYS A 480 -50.06 -104.77 -27.90
C LYS A 480 -50.29 -106.28 -28.04
N GLU A 481 -49.29 -107.14 -27.81
CA GLU A 481 -49.42 -108.58 -28.09
C GLU A 481 -49.40 -109.51 -26.87
N LYS A 482 -49.17 -109.04 -25.64
CA LYS A 482 -49.19 -109.91 -24.44
C LYS A 482 -49.72 -109.18 -23.21
N VAL A 483 -51.03 -109.09 -23.09
CA VAL A 483 -51.68 -108.81 -21.80
C VAL A 483 -52.69 -109.92 -21.53
N GLU A 484 -52.20 -111.01 -20.94
CA GLU A 484 -53.06 -112.01 -20.31
C GLU A 484 -53.72 -111.40 -19.06
N SER A 485 -55.01 -111.68 -18.89
CA SER A 485 -55.83 -111.19 -17.78
C SER A 485 -55.20 -111.52 -16.41
N LYS A 486 -54.72 -110.50 -15.69
CA LYS A 486 -54.21 -110.61 -14.32
C LYS A 486 -55.30 -110.68 -13.25
N LEU A 487 -56.54 -111.00 -13.63
CA LEU A 487 -57.68 -111.05 -12.71
C LEU A 487 -57.58 -112.22 -11.70
N ASN A 488 -56.81 -113.27 -12.02
CA ASN A 488 -56.62 -114.46 -11.17
C ASN A 488 -55.19 -114.57 -10.59
N VAL A 489 -54.36 -113.54 -10.70
CA VAL A 489 -52.96 -113.59 -10.23
C VAL A 489 -52.90 -113.08 -8.79
N GLU A 490 -52.71 -113.99 -7.84
CA GLU A 490 -52.52 -113.64 -6.42
C GLU A 490 -51.42 -112.59 -6.23
N THR A 491 -51.73 -111.54 -5.46
CA THR A 491 -50.79 -110.44 -5.17
C THR A 491 -49.59 -110.94 -4.37
N LYS A 492 -48.42 -110.31 -4.56
CA LYS A 492 -47.16 -110.68 -3.88
C LYS A 492 -47.31 -110.70 -2.35
N ALA A 493 -48.09 -109.77 -1.80
CA ALA A 493 -48.44 -109.70 -0.39
C ALA A 493 -49.32 -110.87 0.12
N MET A 494 -50.14 -111.50 -0.73
CA MET A 494 -50.87 -112.73 -0.37
C MET A 494 -49.95 -113.96 -0.38
N LYS A 495 -48.97 -114.01 -1.29
CA LYS A 495 -47.95 -115.09 -1.33
C LYS A 495 -47.02 -115.01 -0.13
N ASP A 496 -46.67 -113.81 0.31
CA ASP A 496 -45.79 -113.58 1.47
C ASP A 496 -46.48 -113.88 2.82
N LYS A 497 -47.83 -113.81 2.90
CA LYS A 497 -48.62 -114.18 4.10
C LYS A 497 -48.89 -115.69 4.24
N LYS A 498 -48.75 -116.47 3.16
CA LYS A 498 -48.89 -117.95 3.18
C LYS A 498 -47.56 -118.68 3.46
N ARG A 499 -46.45 -117.96 3.66
CA ARG A 499 -45.14 -118.53 3.99
C ARG A 499 -45.05 -118.80 5.51
N GLU A 500 -44.94 -120.08 5.89
CA GLU A 500 -44.87 -120.47 7.31
C GLU A 500 -43.46 -120.70 7.86
N LYS A 501 -42.38 -120.72 7.08
CA LYS A 501 -40.99 -120.87 7.60
C LYS A 501 -39.95 -120.13 6.76
N PHE A 502 -38.94 -119.62 7.46
CA PHE A 502 -37.74 -118.91 6.98
C PHE A 502 -37.00 -119.68 5.87
N ASP A 503 -36.58 -118.97 4.81
CA ASP A 503 -35.89 -119.52 3.63
C ASP A 503 -34.42 -119.02 3.55
N PRO A 504 -33.42 -119.87 3.88
CA PRO A 504 -32.01 -119.48 3.96
C PRO A 504 -31.35 -119.04 2.65
N LYS A 505 -32.05 -119.09 1.49
CA LYS A 505 -31.54 -118.59 0.20
C LYS A 505 -32.09 -117.20 -0.17
N GLN A 506 -33.20 -116.76 0.40
CA GLN A 506 -33.84 -115.46 0.10
C GLN A 506 -33.69 -114.45 1.25
N ASP A 507 -33.65 -114.91 2.51
CA ASP A 507 -33.55 -114.05 3.70
C ASP A 507 -32.11 -113.95 4.23
N LYS A 508 -31.11 -113.83 3.34
CA LYS A 508 -29.74 -113.44 3.73
C LYS A 508 -29.65 -111.93 3.79
N GLY A 509 -29.92 -111.35 4.96
CA GLY A 509 -29.79 -109.90 5.13
C GLY A 509 -29.96 -109.41 6.56
N ARG A 510 -28.82 -109.08 7.17
CA ARG A 510 -28.57 -108.35 8.43
C ARG A 510 -28.68 -109.16 9.72
N ASP A 511 -27.50 -109.57 10.21
CA ASP A 511 -27.30 -110.06 11.57
C ASP A 511 -27.77 -109.06 12.61
N ALA A 512 -28.63 -109.55 13.52
CA ALA A 512 -29.16 -108.84 14.67
C ALA A 512 -28.16 -108.84 15.85
N MET A 513 -26.93 -108.37 15.61
CA MET A 513 -25.92 -108.18 16.66
C MET A 513 -25.34 -106.76 16.74
N THR A 514 -26.00 -105.78 16.13
CA THR A 514 -25.70 -104.36 16.36
C THR A 514 -26.98 -103.62 16.72
N MET A 515 -27.15 -103.33 18.02
CA MET A 515 -28.10 -102.32 18.52
C MET A 515 -27.61 -100.92 18.11
N GLY A 516 -27.70 -100.63 16.81
CA GLY A 516 -27.22 -99.39 16.23
C GLY A 516 -27.28 -99.47 14.72
N GLY A 517 -28.33 -98.89 14.13
CA GLY A 517 -28.50 -98.80 12.68
C GLY A 517 -27.25 -98.22 11.98
N ASN A 518 -27.14 -98.55 10.69
CA ASN A 518 -26.08 -98.12 9.79
C ASN A 518 -25.75 -96.63 10.01
N LEU A 519 -24.62 -96.36 10.67
CA LEU A 519 -24.12 -95.01 10.88
C LEU A 519 -23.89 -94.39 9.50
N LEU A 520 -24.75 -93.43 9.16
CA LEU A 520 -24.50 -92.48 8.09
C LEU A 520 -23.04 -92.04 8.21
N GLY A 521 -22.26 -92.32 7.16
CA GLY A 521 -20.84 -91.97 7.10
C GLY A 521 -20.66 -90.55 7.61
N VAL A 522 -19.88 -90.43 8.68
CA VAL A 522 -19.58 -89.17 9.35
C VAL A 522 -19.08 -88.20 8.28
N SER A 523 -19.88 -87.17 7.97
CA SER A 523 -19.45 -86.07 7.13
C SER A 523 -18.32 -85.36 7.88
N VAL A 524 -17.08 -85.62 7.49
CA VAL A 524 -15.94 -84.77 7.86
C VAL A 524 -16.34 -83.35 7.45
N ARG A 525 -16.45 -82.44 8.42
CA ARG A 525 -16.64 -81.01 8.12
C ARG A 525 -15.55 -80.60 7.14
N ALA A 526 -15.94 -80.08 5.97
CA ALA A 526 -14.99 -79.52 5.02
C ALA A 526 -14.16 -78.44 5.74
N MET A 527 -12.87 -78.70 5.91
CA MET A 527 -11.90 -77.71 6.36
C MET A 527 -11.79 -76.63 5.28
N PRO A 528 -12.05 -75.35 5.60
CA PRO A 528 -11.82 -74.27 4.66
C PRO A 528 -10.36 -74.22 4.23
N PHE A 529 -10.09 -73.95 2.95
CA PHE A 529 -8.76 -74.01 2.34
C PHE A 529 -7.69 -73.17 3.07
N TRP A 530 -8.09 -72.10 3.78
CA TRP A 530 -7.20 -71.24 4.57
C TRP A 530 -6.75 -71.84 5.92
N ARG A 531 -7.25 -73.02 6.30
CA ARG A 531 -6.82 -73.77 7.49
C ARG A 531 -6.02 -75.03 7.15
N GLN A 532 -5.66 -75.23 5.88
CA GLN A 532 -4.83 -76.34 5.46
C GLN A 532 -3.36 -75.96 5.68
N GLY A 533 -2.73 -76.44 6.75
CA GLY A 533 -1.29 -76.24 7.02
C GLY A 533 -0.91 -75.40 8.25
N LEU A 534 -1.78 -75.33 9.26
CA LEU A 534 -1.43 -74.89 10.62
C LEU A 534 -1.28 -76.09 11.55
#